data_AF-A0A535SUN8-F1
#
_entry.id   AF-A0A535SUN8-F1
#
_cell.length_a   1.000
_cell.length_b   1.000
_cell.length_c   1.000
_cell.angle_alpha   90.00
_cell.angle_beta   90.00
_cell.angle_gamma   90.00
#
_symmetry.space_group_name_H-M   'P 1'
#
loop_
_entity.id
_entity.type
_entity.pdbx_description
1 polymer ?
#
loop_
_entity_poly.entity_id
_entity_poly.type
_entity_poly.pdbx_seq_one_letter_code
_entity_poly.pdbx_strand_id
1 'polypeptide(L)' 'NDMRCPPGNSEMVFHILRTLGREVEMIRYPGESHLMLAIGRPDRRVDRIERIVEWFKKHLAES' A
#
# COMPACT_ATOMS: atom_id res chain seq x y z
N ASN A 1 1.72 -1.00 -12.67
CA ASN A 1 1.52 -0.26 -13.93
C ASN A 1 0.57 0.91 -13.72
N ASP A 2 0.79 1.69 -12.68
CA ASP A 2 0.05 2.93 -12.47
C ASP A 2 0.78 4.05 -13.21
N MET A 3 0.17 4.53 -14.30
CA MET A 3 0.72 5.59 -15.14
C MET A 3 0.27 6.99 -14.71
N ARG A 4 -0.75 7.09 -13.85
CA ARG A 4 -1.21 8.36 -13.26
C ARG A 4 -0.33 8.75 -12.08
N CYS A 5 0.02 7.75 -11.28
CA CYS A 5 0.88 7.88 -10.12
C CYS A 5 1.96 6.78 -10.19
N PRO A 6 3.10 7.06 -10.86
CA PRO A 6 4.18 6.09 -10.97
C PRO A 6 4.65 5.58 -9.59
N PRO A 7 5.00 4.29 -9.47
CA PRO A 7 5.35 3.68 -8.19
C PRO A 7 6.59 4.32 -7.52
N GLY A 8 7.48 4.93 -8.31
CA GLY A 8 8.66 5.64 -7.81
C GLY A 8 8.31 6.72 -6.77
N ASN A 9 7.13 7.35 -6.88
CA ASN A 9 6.67 8.33 -5.89
C ASN A 9 6.45 7.68 -4.51
N SER A 10 5.83 6.49 -4.47
CA SER A 10 5.63 5.74 -3.22
C SER A 10 6.94 5.13 -2.70
N GLU A 11 7.78 4.64 -3.60
CA GLU A 11 9.11 4.09 -3.25
C GLU A 11 10.01 5.14 -2.59
N MET A 12 9.98 6.38 -3.08
CA MET A 12 10.69 7.50 -2.48
C MET A 12 10.23 7.77 -1.04
N VAL A 13 8.91 7.87 -0.81
CA VAL A 13 8.36 8.11 0.54
C VAL A 13 8.67 6.94 1.48
N PHE A 14 8.53 5.70 1.00
CA PHE A 14 8.89 4.50 1.76
C PHE A 14 10.36 4.53 2.18
N HIS A 15 11.27 4.85 1.26
CA HIS A 15 12.69 4.97 1.56
C HIS A 15 12.98 6.07 2.60
N ILE A 16 12.38 7.26 2.45
CA ILE A 16 12.54 8.36 3.41
C ILE A 16 12.08 7.93 4.82
N LEU A 17 10.90 7.33 4.95
CA LEU A 17 10.37 6.88 6.24
C LEU A 17 11.24 5.80 6.89
N ARG A 18 11.74 4.84 6.09
CA ARG A 18 12.68 3.80 6.56
C ARG A 18 13.99 4.42 7.07
N THR A 19 14.56 5.36 6.33
CA THR A 19 15.80 6.06 6.71
C THR A 19 15.62 6.87 8.00
N LEU A 20 14.43 7.42 8.25
CA LEU A 20 14.09 8.12 9.48
C LEU A 20 13.75 7.19 10.66
N GLY A 21 13.89 5.87 10.51
CA GLY A 21 13.59 4.90 11.56
C GLY A 21 12.10 4.80 11.90
N ARG A 22 11.20 5.25 11.00
CA ARG A 22 9.75 5.12 11.21
C ARG A 22 9.30 3.70 10.88
N GLU A 23 8.29 3.24 11.60
CA GLU A 23 7.57 2.04 11.22
C GLU A 23 6.77 2.32 9.94
N VAL A 24 7.02 1.54 8.90
CA VAL A 24 6.42 1.74 7.58
C VAL A 24 6.37 0.42 6.82
N GLU A 25 5.27 0.19 6.10
CA GLU A 25 5.07 -0.94 5.21
C GLU A 25 4.71 -0.42 3.79
N MET A 26 5.24 -1.05 2.73
CA MET A 26 4.89 -0.75 1.35
C MET A 26 4.60 -2.04 0.58
N ILE A 27 3.40 -2.12 0.00
CA ILE A 27 2.94 -3.29 -0.73
C ILE A 27 2.91 -2.94 -2.21
N ARG A 28 3.52 -3.80 -3.03
CA ARG A 28 3.56 -3.66 -4.49
C ARG A 28 2.68 -4.73 -5.11
N TYR A 29 1.75 -4.34 -5.98
CA TYR A 29 0.92 -5.25 -6.77
C TYR A 29 1.34 -5.22 -8.25
N PRO A 30 2.20 -6.15 -8.72
CA PRO A 30 2.71 -6.14 -10.08
C PRO A 30 1.60 -6.34 -11.12
N GLY A 31 1.63 -5.56 -12.21
CA GLY A 31 0.63 -5.65 -13.28
C GLY A 31 -0.70 -4.94 -13.00
N GLU A 32 -0.95 -4.48 -11.77
CA GLU A 32 -2.13 -3.67 -11.47
C GLU A 32 -1.97 -2.21 -11.96
N SER A 33 -3.07 -1.58 -12.34
CA SER A 33 -3.12 -0.18 -12.79
C SER A 33 -3.65 0.75 -11.69
N HIS A 34 -3.78 2.04 -12.00
CA HIS A 34 -4.40 3.01 -11.08
C HIS A 34 -5.81 2.59 -10.62
N LEU A 35 -6.55 1.88 -11.47
CA LEU A 35 -7.94 1.48 -11.21
C LEU A 35 -8.06 0.14 -10.48
N MET A 36 -6.97 -0.36 -9.86
CA MET A 36 -6.94 -1.65 -9.15
C MET A 36 -8.11 -1.83 -8.17
N LEU A 37 -8.53 -0.78 -7.49
CA LEU A 37 -9.63 -0.84 -6.53
C LEU A 37 -10.98 -1.19 -7.16
N ALA A 38 -11.19 -0.78 -8.41
CA ALA A 38 -12.43 -1.01 -9.14
C ALA A 38 -12.39 -2.32 -9.95
N ILE A 39 -11.29 -2.53 -10.68
CA ILE A 39 -11.20 -3.56 -11.72
C ILE A 39 -9.96 -4.48 -11.60
N GLY A 40 -9.17 -4.33 -10.54
CA GLY A 40 -8.00 -5.17 -10.31
C GLY A 40 -8.37 -6.62 -10.04
N ARG A 41 -7.38 -7.51 -10.09
CA ARG A 41 -7.64 -8.93 -9.83
C ARG A 41 -8.25 -9.12 -8.43
N PRO A 42 -9.31 -9.94 -8.27
CA PRO A 42 -10.04 -10.06 -7.01
C PRO A 42 -9.15 -10.43 -5.80
N ASP A 43 -8.20 -11.34 -5.99
CA ASP A 43 -7.25 -11.77 -4.96
C ASP A 43 -6.45 -10.59 -4.37
N ARG A 44 -6.01 -9.66 -5.22
CA ARG A 44 -5.22 -8.50 -4.80
C ARG A 44 -6.07 -7.40 -4.14
N ARG A 45 -7.34 -7.29 -4.54
CA ARG A 45 -8.29 -6.35 -3.92
C ARG A 45 -8.60 -6.79 -2.49
N VAL A 46 -8.77 -8.10 -2.26
CA VAL A 46 -8.96 -8.68 -0.93
C VAL A 46 -7.73 -8.44 -0.05
N ASP A 47 -6.54 -8.86 -0.50
CA ASP A 47 -5.28 -8.66 0.26
C ASP A 47 -5.06 -7.17 0.61
N ARG A 48 -5.34 -6.24 -0.31
CA ARG A 48 -5.25 -4.81 -0.02
C ARG A 48 -6.15 -4.38 1.13
N ILE A 49 -7.41 -4.80 1.13
CA ILE A 49 -8.37 -4.38 2.17
C ILE A 49 -7.97 -4.98 3.51
N GLU A 50 -7.59 -6.27 3.53
CA GLU A 50 -7.13 -6.95 4.74
C GLU A 50 -5.92 -6.24 5.36
N ARG A 51 -4.89 -5.91 4.56
CA ARG A 51 -3.72 -5.19 5.06
C ARG A 51 -4.03 -3.81 5.63
N ILE A 52 -4.95 -3.06 5.01
CA ILE A 52 -5.38 -1.75 5.53
C ILE A 52 -6.05 -1.92 6.89
N VAL A 53 -6.95 -2.90 7.02
CA VAL A 53 -7.64 -3.19 8.28
C VAL A 53 -6.65 -3.62 9.36
N GLU A 54 -5.73 -4.53 9.04
CA GLU A 54 -4.71 -5.00 10.01
C GLU A 54 -3.75 -3.89 10.44
N TRP A 55 -3.34 -3.02 9.52
CA TRP A 55 -2.52 -1.84 9.88
C TRP A 55 -3.26 -0.93 10.87
N PHE A 56 -4.54 -0.63 10.61
CA PHE A 56 -5.33 0.16 11.53
C PHE A 56 -5.56 -0.54 12.87
N LYS A 57 -5.83 -1.85 12.89
CA LYS A 57 -5.92 -2.60 14.16
C LYS A 57 -4.63 -2.51 14.97
N LYS A 58 -3.46 -2.62 14.31
CA LYS A 58 -2.16 -2.56 14.99
C LYS A 58 -1.87 -1.20 15.61
N HIS A 59 -2.29 -0.11 14.96
CA HIS A 59 -1.86 1.25 15.34
C HIS A 59 -2.95 2.14 15.93
N LEU A 60 -4.22 1.81 15.73
CA LEU A 60 -5.38 2.58 16.20
C LEU A 60 -6.31 1.77 17.11
N ALA A 61 -6.00 0.51 17.46
CA ALA A 61 -6.79 -0.19 18.47
C ALA A 61 -6.84 0.64 19.77
N GLU A 62 -8.05 0.84 20.28
CA GLU A 62 -8.38 1.77 21.36
C GLU A 62 -7.52 1.57 22.61
N SER A 63 -7.19 2.71 23.24
CA SER A 63 -6.71 2.80 24.62
C SER A 63 -7.86 2.65 25.60
#